data_AF-A0A4U6BL47-F1
#
_entry.id   AF-A0A4U6BL47-F1
#
_cell.length_a   1.000
_cell.length_b   1.000
_cell.length_c   1.000
_cell.angle_alpha   90.00
_cell.angle_beta   90.00
_cell.angle_gamma   90.00
#
_symmetry.space_group_name_H-M   'P 1'
#
loop_
_entity.id
_entity.type
_entity.pdbx_description
1 polymer ?
#
loop_
_entity_poly.entity_id
_entity_poly.type
_entity_poly.pdbx_seq_one_letter_code
_entity_poly.pdbx_strand_id
1 'polypeptide(L)' 'MKRIFVKVHAFRRSVDLRRTAARLLTDAFVAAYDVPPKSVVIYFFDREPDEAAHAGALADA' A
#
# COMPACT_ATOMS: atom_id res chain seq x y z
N MET A 1 20.85 8.22 5.41
CA MET A 1 19.53 8.70 4.92
C MET A 1 18.44 7.83 5.56
N LYS A 2 17.46 8.43 6.24
CA LYS A 2 16.36 7.69 6.87
C LYS A 2 15.34 7.29 5.79
N ARG A 3 14.94 6.02 5.73
CA ARG A 3 13.95 5.49 4.77
C ARG A 3 12.61 5.26 5.48
N ILE A 4 11.51 5.45 4.75
CA ILE A 4 10.15 5.11 5.15
C ILE A 4 9.72 3.88 4.34
N PHE A 5 9.22 2.85 5.03
CA PHE A 5 8.73 1.63 4.41
C PHE A 5 7.23 1.49 4.68
N VAL A 6 6.46 1.36 3.62
CA VAL A 6 5.00 1.24 3.66
C VAL A 6 4.61 -0.11 3.09
N LYS A 7 3.76 -0.85 3.80
CA LYS A 7 3.17 -2.10 3.30
C LYS A 7 1.67 -1.91 3.15
N VAL A 8 1.17 -2.15 1.95
CA VAL A 8 -0.26 -2.13 1.65
C VAL A 8 -0.72 -3.56 1.48
N HIS A 9 -1.49 -4.06 2.45
CA HIS A 9 -2.17 -5.34 2.35
C HIS A 9 -3.61 -5.08 1.90
N ALA A 10 -3.95 -5.56 0.71
CA ALA A 10 -5.26 -5.34 0.10
C ALA A 10 -5.57 -6.44 -0.91
N PHE A 11 -6.84 -6.60 -1.29
CA PHE A 11 -7.18 -7.39 -2.46
C PHE A 11 -6.61 -6.77 -3.73
N ARG A 12 -6.26 -7.63 -4.70
CA ARG A 12 -5.64 -7.23 -5.96
C ARG A 12 -6.43 -6.12 -6.65
N ARG A 13 -5.70 -5.09 -7.11
CA ARG A 13 -6.24 -3.97 -7.91
C ARG A 13 -5.52 -3.85 -9.23
N SER A 14 -6.11 -3.10 -10.16
CA SER A 14 -5.47 -2.78 -11.43
C SER A 14 -4.14 -2.06 -11.22
N VAL A 15 -3.24 -2.19 -12.19
CA VAL A 15 -1.93 -1.53 -12.15
C VAL A 15 -2.10 0.00 -12.06
N ASP A 16 -3.09 0.58 -12.73
CA ASP A 16 -3.32 2.04 -12.71
C ASP A 16 -3.79 2.55 -11.35
N LEU A 17 -4.62 1.78 -10.64
CA LEU A 17 -4.98 2.10 -9.26
C LEU A 17 -3.77 2.02 -8.33
N ARG A 18 -2.89 1.04 -8.50
CA ARG A 18 -1.65 0.94 -7.71
C ARG A 18 -0.67 2.07 -8.01
N ARG A 19 -0.54 2.50 -9.26
CA ARG A 19 0.25 3.69 -9.64
C ARG A 19 -0.29 4.95 -8.95
N THR A 20 -1.61 5.13 -8.98
CA THR A 20 -2.28 6.24 -8.32
C THR A 20 -2.05 6.21 -6.81
N ALA A 21 -2.23 5.05 -6.18
CA ALA A 21 -1.98 4.87 -4.75
C ALA A 21 -0.53 5.15 -4.37
N ALA A 22 0.44 4.64 -5.15
CA ALA A 22 1.87 4.86 -4.90
C ALA A 22 2.24 6.35 -4.90
N ARG A 23 1.73 7.12 -5.86
CA ARG A 23 1.92 8.57 -5.92
C ARG A 23 1.33 9.26 -4.68
N LEU A 24 0.04 9.05 -4.42
CA LEU A 24 -0.67 9.73 -3.33
C LEU A 24 -0.09 9.41 -1.95
N LEU A 25 0.26 8.15 -1.70
CA LEU A 25 0.91 7.74 -0.44
C LEU A 25 2.29 8.38 -0.31
N THR A 26 3.09 8.41 -1.37
CA THR A 26 4.41 9.05 -1.35
C THR A 26 4.29 10.53 -0.99
N ASP A 27 3.38 11.26 -1.67
CA ASP A 27 3.13 12.68 -1.40
C ASP A 27 2.72 12.92 0.07
N ALA A 28 1.86 12.06 0.61
CA ALA A 28 1.43 12.14 2.01
C ALA A 28 2.60 11.92 3.01
N PHE A 29 3.47 10.93 2.77
CA PHE A 29 4.61 10.68 3.66
C PHE A 29 5.68 11.77 3.55
N VAL A 30 5.91 12.31 2.35
CA VAL A 30 6.80 13.46 2.15
C VAL A 30 6.30 14.65 2.97
N ALA A 31 5.00 14.98 2.87
CA ALA A 31 4.41 16.08 3.62
C ALA A 31 4.44 15.87 5.14
N ALA A 32 4.20 14.64 5.60
CA ALA A 32 4.11 14.35 7.04
C ALA A 32 5.48 14.25 7.74
N TYR A 33 6.52 13.76 7.04
CA TYR A 33 7.82 13.48 7.63
C TYR A 33 8.94 14.41 7.16
N ASP A 34 8.67 15.32 6.23
CA ASP A 34 9.66 16.22 5.60
C ASP A 34 10.88 15.43 5.06
N VAL A 35 10.61 14.43 4.23
CA VAL A 35 11.64 13.58 3.60
C VAL A 35 11.61 13.69 2.08
N PRO A 36 12.74 13.47 1.38
CA PRO A 36 12.72 13.35 -0.07
C PRO A 36 11.83 12.19 -0.53
N PRO A 37 11.11 12.30 -1.67
CA PRO A 37 10.27 11.23 -2.21
C PRO A 37 11.01 9.89 -2.36
N LYS A 38 12.30 9.93 -2.73
CA LYS A 38 13.17 8.75 -2.89
C LYS A 38 13.42 7.98 -1.60
N SER A 39 13.08 8.55 -0.44
CA SER A 39 13.16 7.90 0.86
C SER A 39 11.94 7.02 1.16
N VAL A 40 10.86 7.13 0.39
CA VAL A 40 9.62 6.35 0.59
C VAL A 40 9.63 5.12 -0.32
N VAL A 41 9.40 3.95 0.26
CA VAL A 41 9.26 2.68 -0.46
C VAL A 41 7.93 2.05 -0.11
N ILE A 42 7.11 1.74 -1.12
CA ILE A 42 5.78 1.17 -0.95
C ILE A 42 5.74 -0.23 -1.56
N TYR A 43 5.33 -1.21 -0.77
CA TYR A 43 5.14 -2.59 -1.19
C TYR A 43 3.64 -2.90 -1.22
N PHE A 44 3.15 -3.38 -2.36
CA PHE A 44 1.79 -3.89 -2.49
C PHE A 44 1.79 -5.41 -2.30
N PHE A 45 1.13 -5.86 -1.24
CA PHE A 45 0.89 -7.27 -0.94
C PHE A 45 -0.56 -7.58 -1.29
N ASP A 46 -0.78 -7.92 -2.55
CA ASP A 46 -2.09 -8.34 -3.04
C ASP A 46 -2.49 -9.65 -2.35
N ARG A 47 -3.77 -9.75 -1.98
CA ARG A 47 -4.43 -10.96 -1.47
C ARG A 47 -5.54 -11.38 -2.41
N GLU A 48 -5.78 -12.67 -2.49
CA GLU A 48 -7.05 -13.20 -2.98
C GLU A 48 -8.09 -13.23 -1.84
N PRO A 49 -9.40 -13.25 -2.14
CA PRO A 49 -10.44 -13.25 -1.10
C PRO A 49 -10.32 -14.39 -0.09
N ASP A 50 -9.88 -15.56 -0.53
CA ASP A 50 -9.65 -16.75 0.30
C ASP A 50 -8.35 -16.71 1.13
N GLU A 51 -7.54 -15.66 0.98
CA GLU A 51 -6.32 -15.42 1.77
C GLU A 51 -6.51 -14.40 2.89
N ALA A 52 -7.71 -13.82 3.03
CA ALA A 52 -8.02 -12.84 4.07
C ALA A 52 -9.32 -13.19 4.78
N ALA A 53 -9.28 -13.18 6.12
CA ALA A 53 -10.46 -13.38 6.95
C ALA A 53 -10.77 -12.14 7.79
N HIS A 54 -12.05 -11.81 7.93
CA HIS A 54 -12.56 -10.81 8.85
C HIS A 54 -13.67 -11.43 9.70
N ALA A 55 -13.61 -11.25 11.03
CA ALA A 55 -14.60 -11.80 11.96
C ALA A 55 -14.80 -13.33 11.86
N GLY A 56 -13.73 -14.06 11.52
CA GLY A 56 -13.75 -15.52 11.44
C GLY A 56 -14.29 -16.09 10.12
N ALA A 57 -14.62 -15.26 9.14
CA ALA A 57 -15.01 -15.68 7.79
C ALA A 57 -13.99 -15.20 6.76
N LEU A 58 -13.73 -16.02 5.73
CA LEU A 58 -12.99 -15.58 4.55
C LEU A 58 -13.75 -14.46 3.85
N ALA A 59 -13.02 -13.60 3.15
CA ALA A 59 -13.67 -12.60 2.32
C ALA A 59 -14.33 -13.27 1.12
N ASP A 60 -15.53 -12.80 0.79
CA ASP A 60 -16.26 -13.25 -0.39
C ASP A 60 -15.66 -12.60 -1.66
N ALA A 61 -15.79 -13.29 -2.80
CA ALA A 61 -15.30 -12.85 -4.11
C ALA A 61 -16.24 -11.84 -4.79
#